data_AF-A0A1I0Q5N9-F1
#
_entry.id   AF-A0A1I0Q5N9-F1
#
_cell.length_a   1.000
_cell.length_b   1.000
_cell.length_c   1.000
_cell.angle_alpha   90.00
_cell.angle_beta   90.00
_cell.angle_gamma   90.00
#
_symmetry.space_group_name_H-M   'P 1'
#
loop_
_entity.id
_entity.type
_entity.pdbx_description
1 polymer ?
#
loop_
_entity_poly.entity_id
_entity_poly.type
_entity_poly.pdbx_seq_one_letter_code
_entity_poly.pdbx_strand_id
1 'polypeptide(L)'
;MFYEQRMTVPDSPADLRAEYEDDLATIVEDRGPSAVATEIDVDRARLDTLVDGDSPELSLEEAAAIQSLGDGEPDPETIETMALEHLLLGMSTAVLDVDAVESELDLELDAKEIQQKLESRAPMSFEEFVHVQYVIADGAP
;
A
#
# COMPACT_ATOMS: atom_id res chain seq x y z
N MET A 1 3.58 5.32 8.47
CA MET A 1 3.73 4.10 7.64
C MET A 1 2.42 3.73 6.99
N PHE A 2 2.43 3.07 5.83
CA PHE A 2 1.20 2.77 5.08
C PHE A 2 0.26 1.78 5.79
N TYR A 3 0.79 0.94 6.70
CA TYR A 3 0.03 -0.04 7.45
C TYR A 3 -0.64 0.54 8.71
N GLU A 4 -0.45 1.82 9.02
CA GLU A 4 -1.16 2.48 10.12
C GLU A 4 -2.60 2.83 9.72
N GLN A 5 -3.50 2.93 10.71
CA GLN A 5 -4.87 3.33 10.44
C GLN A 5 -4.89 4.77 9.90
N ARG A 6 -5.32 4.91 8.65
CA ARG A 6 -5.45 6.21 7.99
C ARG A 6 -6.86 6.77 8.13
N MET A 7 -6.96 8.04 8.51
CA MET A 7 -8.23 8.76 8.74
C MET A 7 -8.36 10.03 7.89
N THR A 8 -7.32 10.38 7.13
CA THR A 8 -7.27 11.57 6.27
C THR A 8 -6.43 11.24 5.04
N VAL A 9 -6.79 11.82 3.90
CA VAL A 9 -6.08 11.63 2.64
C VAL A 9 -5.69 12.99 2.04
N PRO A 10 -4.65 13.02 1.18
CA PRO A 10 -4.38 14.19 0.33
C PRO A 10 -5.45 14.34 -0.76
N ASP A 11 -5.23 15.21 -1.74
CA ASP A 11 -6.22 15.56 -2.76
C ASP A 11 -6.43 14.46 -3.82
N SER A 12 -5.56 13.44 -3.89
CA SER A 12 -5.68 12.33 -4.84
C SER A 12 -5.00 11.03 -4.37
N PRO A 13 -5.39 9.87 -4.93
CA PRO A 13 -4.68 8.60 -4.71
C PRO A 13 -3.20 8.65 -5.12
N ALA A 14 -2.87 9.42 -6.15
CA ALA A 14 -1.50 9.58 -6.63
C ALA A 14 -0.64 10.35 -5.60
N ASP A 15 -1.19 11.40 -4.98
CA ASP A 15 -0.50 12.12 -3.91
C ASP A 15 -0.31 11.22 -2.69
N LEU A 16 -1.33 10.40 -2.35
CA LEU A 16 -1.22 9.43 -1.25
C LEU A 16 -0.15 8.37 -1.53
N ARG A 17 -0.07 7.91 -2.78
CA ARG A 17 0.94 6.95 -3.22
C ARG A 17 2.34 7.56 -3.10
N ALA A 18 2.51 8.80 -3.55
CA ALA A 18 3.78 9.51 -3.47
C ALA A 18 4.26 9.68 -2.02
N GLU A 19 3.36 9.99 -1.07
CA GLU A 19 3.72 10.05 0.36
C GLU A 19 4.34 8.73 0.86
N TYR A 20 3.75 7.59 0.50
CA TYR A 20 4.30 6.30 0.91
C TYR A 20 5.56 5.92 0.14
N GLU A 21 5.61 6.22 -1.16
CA GLU A 21 6.81 5.97 -1.97
C GLU A 21 8.01 6.79 -1.45
N ASP A 22 7.81 8.02 -0.97
CA ASP A 22 8.86 8.82 -0.31
C ASP A 22 9.38 8.15 0.97
N ASP A 23 8.48 7.62 1.82
CA ASP A 23 8.85 6.87 3.03
C ASP A 23 9.64 5.61 2.68
N LEU A 24 9.18 4.84 1.67
CA LEU A 24 9.85 3.63 1.20
C LEU A 24 11.21 3.94 0.54
N ALA A 25 11.29 5.01 -0.27
CA ALA A 25 12.50 5.47 -0.91
C ALA A 25 13.56 5.81 0.13
N THR A 26 13.19 6.51 1.20
CA THR A 26 14.10 6.83 2.31
C THR A 26 14.75 5.57 2.91
N ILE A 27 13.96 4.51 3.13
CA ILE A 27 14.47 3.22 3.65
C ILE A 27 15.43 2.57 2.65
N VAL A 28 15.11 2.62 1.36
CA VAL A 28 15.94 2.05 0.29
C VAL A 28 17.25 2.83 0.12
N GLU A 29 17.22 4.16 0.22
CA GLU A 29 18.40 5.03 0.17
C GLU A 29 19.35 4.76 1.34
N ASP A 30 18.80 4.67 2.56
CA ASP A 30 19.58 4.47 3.79
C ASP A 30 20.33 3.13 3.79
N ARG A 31 19.71 2.07 3.27
CA ARG A 31 20.32 0.73 3.18
C ARG A 31 21.08 0.50 1.88
N GLY A 32 20.76 1.24 0.83
CA GLY A 32 21.26 1.09 -0.53
C GLY A 32 20.45 0.09 -1.37
N PRO A 33 20.01 0.44 -2.60
CA PRO A 33 19.15 -0.40 -3.45
C PRO A 33 19.66 -1.82 -3.71
N SER A 34 20.98 -1.99 -3.82
CA SER A 34 21.59 -3.31 -4.05
C SER A 34 21.52 -4.25 -2.85
N ALA A 35 21.61 -3.70 -1.64
CA ALA A 35 21.48 -4.48 -0.41
C ALA A 35 20.03 -4.92 -0.24
N VAL A 36 19.09 -3.97 -0.41
CA VAL A 36 17.65 -4.23 -0.34
C VAL A 36 17.23 -5.30 -1.36
N ALA A 37 17.60 -5.16 -2.64
CA ALA A 37 17.29 -6.14 -3.67
C ALA A 37 17.73 -7.57 -3.31
N THR A 38 18.88 -7.69 -2.63
CA THR A 38 19.42 -8.99 -2.20
C THR A 38 18.67 -9.55 -0.99
N GLU A 39 18.20 -8.67 -0.09
CA GLU A 39 17.56 -9.04 1.17
C GLU A 39 16.12 -9.52 0.96
N ILE A 40 15.35 -8.86 0.09
CA ILE A 40 13.91 -9.09 -0.08
C ILE A 40 13.50 -9.59 -1.48
N ASP A 41 14.47 -9.95 -2.33
CA ASP A 41 14.25 -10.50 -3.69
C ASP A 41 13.39 -9.60 -4.62
N VAL A 42 13.48 -8.28 -4.42
CA VAL A 42 12.84 -7.28 -5.29
C VAL A 42 13.79 -6.87 -6.41
N ASP A 43 13.26 -6.69 -7.62
CA ASP A 43 14.05 -6.22 -8.76
C ASP A 43 14.70 -4.86 -8.44
N ARG A 44 16.03 -4.83 -8.52
CA ARG A 44 16.82 -3.62 -8.29
C ARG A 44 16.36 -2.44 -9.16
N ALA A 45 15.96 -2.66 -10.41
CA ALA A 45 15.51 -1.59 -11.29
C ALA A 45 14.26 -0.88 -10.74
N ARG A 46 13.36 -1.60 -10.05
CA ARG A 46 12.21 -1.00 -9.37
C ARG A 46 12.64 -0.18 -8.17
N LEU A 47 13.61 -0.67 -7.40
CA LEU A 47 14.16 0.06 -6.26
C LEU A 47 14.90 1.33 -6.70
N ASP A 48 15.67 1.25 -7.79
CA ASP A 48 16.33 2.42 -8.38
C ASP A 48 15.27 3.44 -8.87
N THR A 49 14.18 2.97 -9.50
CA THR A 49 13.03 3.83 -9.91
C THR A 49 12.36 4.51 -8.72
N LEU A 50 12.14 3.77 -7.62
CA LEU A 50 11.57 4.30 -6.39
C LEU A 50 12.45 5.41 -5.79
N VAL A 51 13.77 5.19 -5.73
CA VAL A 51 14.74 6.18 -5.23
C VAL A 51 14.85 7.40 -6.13
N ASP A 52 14.66 7.24 -7.44
CA ASP A 52 14.62 8.36 -8.39
C ASP A 52 13.35 9.23 -8.25
N GLY A 53 12.41 8.84 -7.37
CA GLY A 53 11.16 9.56 -7.10
C GLY A 53 10.03 9.26 -8.09
N ASP A 54 10.16 8.15 -8.84
CA ASP A 54 9.14 7.62 -9.72
C ASP A 54 8.35 6.49 -9.02
N SER A 55 7.23 6.08 -9.63
CA SER A 55 6.29 5.12 -9.04
C SER A 55 6.37 3.73 -9.70
N PRO A 56 7.28 2.83 -9.26
CA PRO A 56 7.41 1.49 -9.85
C PRO A 56 6.20 0.59 -9.56
N GLU A 57 5.98 -0.42 -10.40
CA GLU A 57 5.00 -1.47 -10.11
C GLU A 57 5.51 -2.36 -8.96
N LEU A 58 4.89 -2.23 -7.79
CA LEU A 58 5.16 -3.04 -6.60
C LEU A 58 3.90 -3.80 -6.17
N SER A 59 4.07 -5.02 -5.67
CA SER A 59 3.03 -5.68 -4.88
C SER A 59 2.93 -5.06 -3.48
N LEU A 60 1.79 -5.25 -2.81
CA LEU A 60 1.65 -4.88 -1.40
C LEU A 60 2.67 -5.61 -0.51
N GLU A 61 2.97 -6.88 -0.83
CA GLU A 61 3.98 -7.69 -0.17
C GLU A 61 5.40 -7.11 -0.36
N GLU A 62 5.75 -6.68 -1.59
CA GLU A 62 7.05 -6.04 -1.86
C GLU A 62 7.18 -4.71 -1.11
N ALA A 63 6.12 -3.90 -1.07
CA ALA A 63 6.09 -2.65 -0.31
C ALA A 63 6.21 -2.90 1.21
N ALA A 64 5.52 -3.91 1.74
CA ALA A 64 5.65 -4.35 3.13
C ALA A 64 7.06 -4.87 3.45
N ALA A 65 7.66 -5.59 2.52
CA ALA A 65 9.04 -6.07 2.65
C ALA A 65 10.01 -4.90 2.73
N ILE A 66 9.89 -3.87 1.88
CA ILE A 66 10.70 -2.65 1.96
C ILE A 66 10.48 -1.95 3.31
N GLN A 67 9.23 -1.71 3.70
CA GLN A 67 8.88 -1.03 4.95
C GLN A 67 9.45 -1.74 6.18
N SER A 68 9.46 -3.08 6.20
CA SER A 68 10.02 -3.88 7.30
C SER A 68 11.52 -3.67 7.55
N LEU A 69 12.22 -3.09 6.57
CA LEU A 69 13.62 -2.73 6.68
C LEU A 69 13.83 -1.41 7.45
N GLY A 70 12.77 -0.70 7.82
CA GLY A 70 12.85 0.44 8.73
C GLY A 70 13.23 0.00 10.16
N ASP A 71 13.87 0.90 10.91
CA ASP A 71 14.24 0.63 12.30
C ASP A 71 13.00 0.53 13.19
N GLY A 72 12.81 -0.63 13.84
CA GLY A 72 11.69 -0.87 14.76
C GLY A 72 10.38 -1.27 14.08
N GLU A 73 10.44 -1.51 12.77
CA GLU A 73 9.29 -1.97 11.98
C GLU A 73 8.96 -3.45 12.23
N PRO A 74 7.67 -3.86 12.11
CA PRO A 74 7.29 -5.26 12.15
C PRO A 74 7.84 -6.06 10.95
N ASP A 75 7.71 -7.38 11.00
CA ASP A 75 8.01 -8.22 9.83
C ASP A 75 7.03 -7.97 8.66
N PRO A 76 7.42 -8.30 7.40
CA PRO A 76 6.61 -8.01 6.21
C PRO A 76 5.19 -8.57 6.28
N GLU A 77 5.03 -9.82 6.72
CA GLU A 77 3.72 -10.48 6.81
C GLU A 77 2.80 -9.77 7.82
N THR A 78 3.37 -9.31 8.94
CA THR A 78 2.64 -8.51 9.94
C THR A 78 2.24 -7.15 9.37
N ILE A 79 3.11 -6.46 8.63
CA ILE A 79 2.81 -5.18 7.98
C ILE A 79 1.64 -5.34 6.99
N GLU A 80 1.70 -6.33 6.11
CA GLU A 80 0.63 -6.62 5.14
C GLU A 80 -0.69 -6.92 5.86
N THR A 81 -0.65 -7.80 6.87
CA THR A 81 -1.85 -8.16 7.65
C THR A 81 -2.48 -6.93 8.30
N MET A 82 -1.68 -6.09 8.97
CA MET A 82 -2.17 -4.86 9.59
C MET A 82 -2.74 -3.87 8.57
N ALA A 83 -2.10 -3.75 7.40
CA ALA A 83 -2.58 -2.88 6.33
C ALA A 83 -3.98 -3.30 5.86
N LEU A 84 -4.20 -4.59 5.58
CA LEU A 84 -5.51 -5.11 5.15
C LEU A 84 -6.56 -5.03 6.26
N GLU A 85 -6.20 -5.34 7.51
CA GLU A 85 -7.09 -5.20 8.67
C GLU A 85 -7.56 -3.75 8.87
N HIS A 86 -6.66 -2.77 8.67
CA HIS A 86 -7.02 -1.37 8.76
C HIS A 86 -7.92 -0.90 7.62
N LEU A 87 -7.82 -1.47 6.41
CA LEU A 87 -8.80 -1.22 5.34
C LEU A 87 -10.20 -1.71 5.76
N LEU A 88 -10.29 -2.94 6.29
CA LEU A 88 -11.57 -3.49 6.76
C LEU A 88 -12.16 -2.66 7.92
N LEU A 89 -11.32 -2.22 8.86
CA LEU A 89 -11.74 -1.33 9.95
C LEU A 89 -12.20 0.04 9.42
N GLY A 90 -11.49 0.59 8.44
CA GLY A 90 -11.84 1.83 7.76
C GLY A 90 -13.19 1.73 7.07
N MET A 91 -13.45 0.66 6.30
CA MET A 91 -14.74 0.41 5.65
C MET A 91 -15.88 0.37 6.67
N SER A 92 -15.68 -0.34 7.78
CA SER A 92 -16.66 -0.39 8.88
C SER A 92 -16.94 1.00 9.49
N THR A 93 -15.90 1.83 9.60
CA THR A 93 -15.99 3.19 10.16
C THR A 93 -16.69 4.15 9.21
N ALA A 94 -16.39 4.08 7.91
CA ALA A 94 -17.01 4.87 6.85
C ALA A 94 -18.39 4.34 6.43
N VAL A 95 -18.79 3.16 6.92
CA VAL A 95 -20.04 2.47 6.54
C VAL A 95 -20.08 2.18 5.03
N LEU A 96 -18.94 1.75 4.49
CA LEU A 96 -18.77 1.36 3.09
C LEU A 96 -18.82 -0.16 2.94
N ASP A 97 -19.47 -0.64 1.89
CA ASP A 97 -19.34 -2.00 1.39
C ASP A 97 -18.45 -2.03 0.14
N VAL A 98 -18.17 -3.23 -0.39
CA VAL A 98 -17.29 -3.39 -1.56
C VAL A 98 -17.91 -2.84 -2.84
N ASP A 99 -19.24 -2.80 -2.96
CA ASP A 99 -19.94 -2.18 -4.09
C ASP A 99 -19.79 -0.64 -4.07
N ALA A 100 -19.83 -0.04 -2.88
CA ALA A 100 -19.56 1.38 -2.69
C ALA A 100 -18.09 1.72 -3.00
N VAL A 101 -17.14 0.88 -2.57
CA VAL A 101 -15.72 1.06 -2.92
C VAL A 101 -15.52 0.94 -4.42
N GLU A 102 -16.05 -0.11 -5.07
CA GLU A 102 -16.00 -0.29 -6.53
C GLU A 102 -16.50 0.95 -7.28
N SER A 103 -17.61 1.54 -6.84
CA SER A 103 -18.25 2.66 -7.54
C SER A 103 -17.41 3.95 -7.56
N GLU A 104 -16.52 4.12 -6.59
CA GLU A 104 -15.68 5.31 -6.42
C GLU A 104 -14.21 5.05 -6.82
N LEU A 105 -13.84 3.79 -7.08
CA LEU A 105 -12.47 3.41 -7.41
C LEU A 105 -12.16 3.74 -8.88
N ASP A 106 -11.07 4.46 -9.12
CA ASP A 106 -10.58 4.73 -10.48
C ASP A 106 -9.66 3.61 -11.00
N LEU A 107 -10.05 2.35 -10.76
CA LEU A 107 -9.34 1.15 -11.20
C LEU A 107 -10.35 0.12 -11.75
N GLU A 108 -9.89 -0.71 -12.70
CA GLU A 108 -10.69 -1.81 -13.25
C GLU A 108 -10.72 -3.01 -12.30
N LEU A 109 -11.37 -2.85 -11.13
CA LEU A 109 -11.61 -3.92 -10.16
C LEU A 109 -13.11 -4.05 -9.86
N ASP A 110 -13.63 -5.27 -9.88
CA ASP A 110 -14.99 -5.53 -9.41
C ASP A 110 -15.06 -5.72 -7.88
N ALA A 111 -16.24 -5.56 -7.28
CA ALA A 111 -16.47 -5.72 -5.84
C ALA A 111 -15.97 -7.06 -5.29
N LYS A 112 -16.03 -8.14 -6.09
CA LYS A 112 -15.56 -9.46 -5.68
C LYS A 112 -14.03 -9.52 -5.67
N GLU A 113 -13.36 -8.92 -6.64
CA GLU A 113 -11.90 -8.80 -6.67
C GLU A 113 -11.41 -7.97 -5.49
N ILE A 114 -12.07 -6.83 -5.19
CA ILE A 114 -11.79 -6.01 -4.00
C ILE A 114 -11.93 -6.87 -2.73
N GLN A 115 -13.04 -7.59 -2.57
CA GLN A 115 -13.25 -8.47 -1.42
C GLN A 115 -12.16 -9.54 -1.30
N GLN A 116 -11.80 -10.20 -2.40
CA GLN A 116 -10.78 -11.24 -2.38
C GLN A 116 -9.41 -10.71 -1.97
N LYS A 117 -9.02 -9.53 -2.45
CA LYS A 117 -7.74 -8.91 -2.08
C LYS A 117 -7.75 -8.48 -0.61
N LEU A 118 -8.83 -7.87 -0.12
CA LEU A 118 -8.97 -7.49 1.31
C LEU A 118 -8.93 -8.70 2.26
N GLU A 119 -9.45 -9.85 1.83
CA GLU A 119 -9.40 -11.10 2.59
C GLU A 119 -8.06 -11.88 2.39
N SER A 120 -7.05 -11.27 1.76
CA SER A 120 -5.77 -11.91 1.39
C SER A 120 -5.95 -13.24 0.62
N ARG A 121 -6.99 -13.31 -0.21
CA ARG A 121 -7.30 -14.46 -1.10
C ARG A 121 -6.84 -14.26 -2.54
N ALA A 122 -6.40 -13.06 -2.88
CA ALA A 122 -5.82 -12.70 -4.16
C ALA A 122 -4.68 -11.70 -3.92
N PRO A 123 -3.61 -11.73 -4.73
CA PRO A 123 -2.53 -10.76 -4.62
C PRO A 123 -3.05 -9.34 -4.89
N MET A 124 -2.53 -8.37 -4.15
CA MET A 124 -2.86 -6.95 -4.28
C MET A 124 -1.59 -6.18 -4.67
N SER A 125 -1.69 -5.31 -5.67
CA SER A 125 -0.63 -4.34 -5.97
C SER A 125 -0.64 -3.22 -4.95
N PHE A 126 0.49 -2.54 -4.80
CA PHE A 126 0.57 -1.38 -3.92
C PHE A 126 -0.31 -0.22 -4.42
N GLU A 127 -0.46 -0.08 -5.74
CA GLU A 127 -1.38 0.90 -6.34
C GLU A 127 -2.84 0.62 -5.99
N GLU A 128 -3.30 -0.63 -6.12
CA GLU A 128 -4.65 -1.03 -5.73
C GLU A 128 -4.89 -0.79 -4.24
N PHE A 129 -3.92 -1.13 -3.39
CA PHE A 129 -3.99 -0.88 -1.95
C PHE A 129 -4.22 0.61 -1.66
N VAL A 130 -3.41 1.48 -2.27
CA VAL A 130 -3.48 2.94 -2.05
C VAL A 130 -4.82 3.50 -2.53
N HIS A 131 -5.32 3.09 -3.69
CA HIS A 131 -6.60 3.58 -4.19
C HIS A 131 -7.77 3.14 -3.31
N VAL A 132 -7.76 1.88 -2.84
CA VAL A 132 -8.78 1.38 -1.91
C VAL A 132 -8.70 2.12 -0.57
N GLN A 133 -7.49 2.31 -0.02
CA GLN A 133 -7.30 3.09 1.20
C GLN A 133 -7.80 4.53 1.05
N TYR A 134 -7.52 5.15 -0.10
CA TYR A 134 -7.94 6.51 -0.41
C TYR A 134 -9.47 6.64 -0.34
N VAL A 135 -10.20 5.81 -1.09
CA VAL A 135 -11.67 5.82 -1.12
C VAL A 135 -12.26 5.63 0.27
N ILE A 136 -11.71 4.69 1.04
CA ILE A 136 -12.20 4.40 2.40
C ILE A 136 -11.99 5.59 3.34
N ALA A 137 -10.81 6.20 3.32
CA ALA A 137 -10.46 7.28 4.22
C ALA A 137 -11.08 8.64 3.81
N ASP A 138 -11.30 8.89 2.52
CA ASP A 138 -12.05 10.05 2.02
C ASP A 138 -13.54 9.98 2.35
N GLY A 139 -14.11 8.77 2.33
CA GLY A 139 -15.51 8.51 2.69
C GLY A 139 -15.79 8.53 4.20
N ALA A 140 -14.78 8.67 5.05
CA ALA A 140 -14.95 8.71 6.51
C ALA A 140 -15.54 10.07 6.97
N PRO A 141 -16.51 10.07 7.92
CA PRO A 141 -17.22 11.28 8.36
C PRO A 141 -16.45 12.20 9.30
#